data_AF-A0A8H3GYR6-F1
#
_entry.id   AF-A0A8H3GYR6-F1
#
_cell.length_a   1.000
_cell.length_b   1.000
_cell.length_c   1.000
_cell.angle_alpha   90.00
_cell.angle_beta   90.00
_cell.angle_gamma   90.00
#
_symmetry.space_group_name_H-M   'P 1'
#
loop_
_entity.id
_entity.type
_entity.pdbx_description
1 polymer ?
#
loop_
_entity_poly.entity_id
_entity_poly.type
_entity_poly.pdbx_seq_one_letter_code
_entity_poly.pdbx_strand_id
1 'polypeptide(L)'
;MSKRLASFGGPSTPTSSPVTGQSASTPTKTGGKKKPTPTSPNPRSPRTNASRKPNLKPREETDIQRLVRTTLKLASLELVEWEQSTRNGLQDAKLMVDRATELDNALGSIPSSDTQPRFRVVTDKLDDIEVLREATRSRIIVIRHHFSKIVKRANKLEQALIEFVQTNGVDAAEQTPLWAGKTWSLGQYVLHMHRILRPLNRLLHTIQVLTEKVIAYGLSGGLSSEETLLLERQPLVPGQGAVVPTFEETRSVMALWAAEAKVVEETIREWNEMCNLEIVGWDKKLEQEARSSDEDEDETD
;
A
#
# COMPACT_ATOMS: atom_id res chain seq x y z
N MET A 1 -33.32 -4.90 -46.30
CA MET A 1 -32.65 -3.59 -46.49
C MET A 1 -31.96 -3.25 -45.16
N SER A 2 -30.68 -3.60 -44.98
CA SER A 2 -29.48 -2.81 -45.30
C SER A 2 -29.19 -1.71 -44.26
N LYS A 3 -28.00 -1.80 -43.65
CA LYS A 3 -27.16 -0.74 -43.00
C LYS A 3 -27.39 -0.56 -41.48
N ARG A 4 -26.39 -0.57 -40.58
CA ARG A 4 -24.91 -0.52 -40.68
C ARG A 4 -24.29 -1.01 -39.37
N LEU A 5 -23.31 -1.90 -39.47
CA LEU A 5 -22.28 -2.15 -38.46
C LEU A 5 -21.28 -0.98 -38.51
N ALA A 6 -21.00 -0.35 -37.38
CA ALA A 6 -19.93 0.65 -37.25
C ALA A 6 -18.75 0.00 -36.51
N SER A 7 -17.76 -0.35 -37.31
CA SER A 7 -16.40 -0.75 -36.92
C SER A 7 -15.67 0.42 -36.26
N PHE A 8 -15.12 0.21 -35.07
CA PHE A 8 -14.08 1.08 -34.49
C PHE A 8 -12.71 0.41 -34.64
N GLY A 9 -12.24 0.33 -35.88
CA GLY A 9 -10.82 0.20 -36.19
C GLY A 9 -10.18 1.58 -36.17
N GLY A 10 -9.51 1.91 -35.06
CA GLY A 10 -8.64 3.08 -34.95
C GLY A 10 -7.19 2.73 -35.32
N PRO A 11 -6.43 3.68 -35.89
CA PRO A 11 -5.24 3.42 -36.69
C PRO A 11 -3.99 3.10 -35.86
N SER A 12 -3.24 2.08 -36.32
CA SER A 12 -1.84 1.90 -35.99
C SER A 12 -0.99 3.02 -36.62
N THR A 13 0.02 3.49 -35.88
CA THR A 13 1.38 3.94 -36.31
C THR A 13 1.89 5.08 -35.42
N PRO A 14 3.21 5.39 -35.40
CA PRO A 14 4.37 4.55 -35.67
C PRO A 14 5.40 4.59 -34.52
N THR A 15 6.10 3.46 -34.36
CA THR A 15 7.43 3.38 -33.77
C THR A 15 8.43 4.09 -34.68
N SER A 16 9.24 5.01 -34.15
CA SER A 16 10.62 5.28 -34.60
C SER A 16 11.24 6.42 -33.78
N SER A 17 12.41 6.15 -33.18
CA SER A 17 13.62 7.02 -33.14
C SER A 17 14.56 6.59 -31.97
N PRO A 18 15.88 6.87 -32.02
CA PRO A 18 16.86 5.86 -32.40
C PRO A 18 17.99 5.63 -31.38
N VAL A 19 18.70 4.51 -31.61
CA VAL A 19 20.11 4.20 -31.33
C VAL A 19 21.01 5.35 -30.85
N THR A 20 21.71 5.18 -29.72
CA THR A 20 23.15 5.49 -29.59
C THR A 20 23.76 4.74 -28.40
N GLY A 21 24.95 4.16 -28.56
CA GLY A 21 25.84 3.87 -27.42
C GLY A 21 26.25 2.41 -27.24
N GLN A 22 27.09 1.92 -28.16
CA GLN A 22 27.97 0.78 -27.94
C GLN A 22 28.68 0.88 -26.58
N SER A 23 28.74 -0.21 -25.82
CA SER A 23 29.84 -0.45 -24.89
C SER A 23 30.32 -1.87 -25.07
N ALA A 24 31.51 -1.92 -25.66
CA ALA A 24 32.20 -3.10 -26.09
C ALA A 24 32.56 -4.03 -24.91
N SER A 25 32.55 -5.31 -25.26
CA SER A 25 33.16 -6.43 -24.58
C SER A 25 34.58 -6.14 -24.07
N THR A 26 34.84 -6.53 -22.82
CA THR A 26 36.19 -6.73 -22.26
C THR A 26 36.61 -8.19 -22.43
N PRO A 27 37.66 -8.50 -23.22
CA PRO A 27 38.33 -9.78 -23.15
C PRO A 27 39.56 -9.71 -22.23
N THR A 28 39.55 -10.65 -21.29
CA THR A 28 40.66 -11.50 -20.83
C THR A 28 42.10 -11.19 -21.26
N LYS A 29 42.93 -10.96 -20.24
CA LYS A 29 44.23 -11.60 -19.95
C LYS A 29 45.09 -12.09 -21.13
N THR A 30 46.19 -11.38 -21.36
CA THR A 30 47.55 -11.89 -21.69
C THR A 30 48.53 -10.74 -21.38
N GLY A 31 49.51 -10.84 -20.47
CA GLY A 31 50.65 -11.74 -20.54
C GLY A 31 51.78 -11.09 -21.35
N GLY A 32 52.66 -10.27 -20.74
CA GLY A 32 53.73 -9.62 -21.51
C GLY A 32 54.72 -8.74 -20.75
N LYS A 33 55.85 -9.35 -20.36
CA LYS A 33 57.25 -8.87 -20.39
C LYS A 33 57.67 -7.56 -19.69
N LYS A 34 58.52 -7.79 -18.68
CA LYS A 34 59.54 -6.92 -18.08
C LYS A 34 60.30 -6.05 -19.09
N LYS A 35 60.57 -4.79 -18.71
CA LYS A 35 61.75 -4.02 -19.14
C LYS A 35 62.22 -3.11 -17.98
N PRO A 36 63.53 -3.09 -17.64
CA PRO A 36 64.06 -2.32 -16.52
C PRO A 36 64.58 -0.93 -16.91
N THR A 37 64.65 -0.03 -15.90
CA THR A 37 65.52 1.17 -15.76
C THR A 37 65.21 2.41 -16.64
N PRO A 38 65.61 3.65 -16.26
CA PRO A 38 66.53 4.07 -15.19
C PRO A 38 66.03 5.15 -14.21
N THR A 39 66.73 5.19 -13.08
CA THR A 39 66.78 6.18 -12.01
C THR A 39 66.86 7.63 -12.52
N SER A 40 65.98 8.51 -12.03
CA SER A 40 66.12 9.97 -12.12
C SER A 40 66.06 10.57 -10.71
N PRO A 41 66.98 11.49 -10.34
CA PRO A 41 67.07 12.06 -9.00
C PRO A 41 66.30 13.41 -8.89
N ASN A 42 65.68 13.63 -7.72
CA ASN A 42 65.18 14.91 -7.16
C ASN A 42 63.93 15.57 -7.81
N PRO A 43 63.18 16.47 -7.11
CA PRO A 43 63.46 17.09 -5.82
C PRO A 43 62.37 16.90 -4.74
N ARG A 44 62.82 17.10 -3.51
CA ARG A 44 62.11 17.21 -2.22
C ARG A 44 60.84 18.08 -2.31
N SER A 45 59.68 17.47 -2.54
CA SER A 45 58.38 18.12 -2.35
C SER A 45 58.13 18.39 -0.86
N PRO A 46 57.51 19.53 -0.50
CA PRO A 46 57.16 19.82 0.87
C PRO A 46 56.23 18.74 1.37
N ARG A 47 56.59 18.17 2.53
CA ARG A 47 55.81 17.26 3.34
C ARG A 47 54.44 17.90 3.59
N THR A 48 53.49 17.65 2.70
CA THR A 48 52.08 17.99 2.91
C THR A 48 51.69 17.19 4.14
N ASN A 49 51.53 17.89 5.27
CA ASN A 49 50.97 17.33 6.48
C ASN A 49 49.70 16.59 6.08
N ALA A 50 49.80 15.26 6.01
CA ALA A 50 48.68 14.39 5.78
C ALA A 50 47.65 14.79 6.83
N SER A 51 46.60 15.47 6.38
CA SER A 51 45.41 15.83 7.12
C SER A 51 44.91 14.53 7.73
N ARG A 52 45.37 14.23 8.95
CA ARG A 52 44.83 13.17 9.81
C ARG A 52 43.36 13.52 9.91
N LYS A 53 42.53 12.83 9.12
CA LYS A 53 41.08 12.86 9.27
C LYS A 53 40.85 12.61 10.76
N PRO A 54 40.30 13.57 11.52
CA PRO A 54 40.04 13.35 12.93
C PRO A 54 39.18 12.10 13.00
N ASN A 55 39.70 11.09 13.70
CA ASN A 55 39.02 9.83 13.92
C ASN A 55 37.91 10.12 14.92
N LEU A 56 36.86 10.80 14.46
CA LEU A 56 35.67 11.13 15.24
C LEU A 56 35.03 9.79 15.56
N LYS A 57 35.14 9.38 16.82
CA LYS A 57 34.41 8.22 17.33
C LYS A 57 32.93 8.40 16.95
N PRO A 58 32.27 7.36 16.41
CA PRO A 58 30.83 7.40 16.16
C PRO A 58 30.14 7.91 17.43
N ARG A 59 29.39 9.01 17.31
CA ARG A 59 28.62 9.53 18.44
C ARG A 59 27.61 8.45 18.82
N GLU A 60 27.69 7.98 20.06
CA GLU A 60 26.74 7.00 20.58
C GLU A 60 25.33 7.58 20.52
N GLU A 61 24.40 6.76 20.05
CA GLU A 61 23.01 7.12 19.90
C GLU A 61 22.29 7.07 21.24
N THR A 62 21.46 8.08 21.51
CA THR A 62 20.65 8.14 22.72
C THR A 62 19.52 7.11 22.70
N ASP A 63 19.00 6.75 23.87
CA ASP A 63 17.91 5.77 23.97
C ASP A 63 16.64 6.24 23.25
N ILE A 64 16.32 7.55 23.31
CA ILE A 64 15.20 8.15 22.57
C ILE A 64 15.42 8.03 21.06
N GLN A 65 16.62 8.31 20.56
CA GLN A 65 16.93 8.17 19.12
C GLN A 65 16.74 6.73 18.65
N ARG A 66 17.20 5.75 19.45
CA ARG A 66 17.02 4.32 19.15
C ARG A 66 15.54 3.92 19.16
N LEU A 67 14.78 4.36 20.17
CA LEU A 67 13.34 4.12 20.29
C LEU A 67 12.58 4.67 19.09
N VAL A 68 12.85 5.92 18.71
CA VAL A 68 12.21 6.58 17.57
C VAL A 68 12.57 5.87 16.28
N ARG A 69 13.84 5.51 16.05
CA ARG A 69 14.23 4.74 14.86
C ARG A 69 13.43 3.45 14.76
N THR A 70 13.42 2.64 15.82
CA THR A 70 12.74 1.33 15.81
C THR A 70 11.24 1.51 15.57
N THR A 71 10.63 2.50 16.22
CA THR A 71 9.19 2.79 16.05
C THR A 71 8.85 3.22 14.63
N LEU A 72 9.67 4.08 14.00
CA LEU A 72 9.47 4.50 12.60
C LEU A 72 9.65 3.33 11.62
N LYS A 73 10.60 2.42 11.87
CA LYS A 73 10.78 1.21 11.06
C LYS A 73 9.58 0.29 11.14
N LEU A 74 9.10 0.01 12.35
CA LEU A 74 7.91 -0.83 12.57
C LEU A 74 6.67 -0.22 11.92
N ALA A 75 6.45 1.09 12.08
CA ALA A 75 5.36 1.79 11.41
C ALA A 75 5.44 1.66 9.89
N SER A 76 6.64 1.77 9.31
CA SER A 76 6.84 1.66 7.86
C SER A 76 6.52 0.25 7.35
N LEU A 77 6.87 -0.80 8.10
CA LEU A 77 6.51 -2.18 7.79
C LEU A 77 5.00 -2.39 7.85
N GLU A 78 4.35 -1.92 8.92
CA GLU A 78 2.91 -2.01 9.10
C GLU A 78 2.14 -1.27 8.01
N LEU A 79 2.64 -0.12 7.52
CA LEU A 79 2.05 0.62 6.40
C LEU A 79 2.10 -0.18 5.09
N VAL A 80 3.21 -0.86 4.80
CA VAL A 80 3.34 -1.70 3.60
C VAL A 80 2.39 -2.90 3.67
N GLU A 81 2.26 -3.54 4.83
CA GLU A 81 1.32 -4.66 5.03
C GLU A 81 -0.15 -4.20 4.92
N TRP A 82 -0.46 -3.00 5.43
CA TRP A 82 -1.77 -2.37 5.30
C TRP A 82 -2.12 -2.08 3.84
N GLU A 83 -1.17 -1.54 3.06
CA GLU A 83 -1.33 -1.25 1.63
C GLU A 83 -1.61 -2.54 0.85
N GLN A 84 -0.81 -3.59 1.08
CA GLN A 84 -1.00 -4.88 0.45
C GLN A 84 -2.37 -5.50 0.80
N SER A 85 -2.78 -5.43 2.07
CA SER A 85 -4.08 -5.94 2.51
C SER A 85 -5.24 -5.20 1.84
N THR A 86 -5.11 -3.88 1.66
CA THR A 86 -6.09 -3.05 0.96
C THR A 86 -6.20 -3.42 -0.52
N ARG A 87 -5.07 -3.63 -1.22
CA ARG A 87 -5.07 -4.07 -2.62
C ARG A 87 -5.73 -5.43 -2.80
N ASN A 88 -5.42 -6.36 -1.91
CA ASN A 88 -6.01 -7.69 -1.93
C ASN A 88 -7.53 -7.63 -1.69
N GLY A 89 -8.00 -6.84 -0.72
CA GLY A 89 -9.43 -6.66 -0.48
C GLY A 89 -10.18 -6.09 -1.69
N LEU A 90 -9.57 -5.16 -2.43
CA LEU A 90 -10.15 -4.64 -3.68
C LEU A 90 -10.20 -5.72 -4.78
N GLN A 91 -9.20 -6.59 -4.85
CA GLN A 91 -9.19 -7.71 -5.80
C GLN A 91 -10.28 -8.74 -5.46
N ASP A 92 -10.44 -9.08 -4.18
CA ASP A 92 -11.48 -10.00 -3.70
C ASP A 92 -12.88 -9.43 -4.01
N ALA A 93 -13.08 -8.12 -3.78
CA ALA A 93 -14.32 -7.43 -4.11
C ALA A 93 -14.63 -7.43 -5.62
N LYS A 94 -13.63 -7.23 -6.48
CA LYS A 94 -13.79 -7.30 -7.94
C LYS A 94 -14.20 -8.70 -8.39
N LEU A 95 -13.51 -9.72 -7.90
CA LEU A 95 -13.83 -11.12 -8.20
C LEU A 95 -15.27 -11.45 -7.76
N MET A 96 -15.72 -10.94 -6.63
CA MET A 96 -17.10 -11.16 -6.16
C MET A 96 -18.14 -10.56 -7.11
N VAL A 97 -17.90 -9.34 -7.60
CA VAL A 97 -18.77 -8.69 -8.61
C VAL A 97 -18.75 -9.45 -9.93
N ASP A 98 -17.58 -9.92 -10.37
CA ASP A 98 -17.45 -10.72 -11.58
C ASP A 98 -18.25 -12.03 -11.45
N ARG A 99 -18.15 -12.73 -10.31
CA ARG A 99 -18.94 -13.95 -10.04
C ARG A 99 -20.44 -13.70 -9.97
N ALA A 100 -20.87 -12.60 -9.36
CA ALA A 100 -22.27 -12.19 -9.34
C ALA A 100 -22.79 -11.90 -10.76
N THR A 101 -21.98 -11.22 -11.58
CA THR A 101 -22.31 -10.93 -12.99
C THR A 101 -22.36 -12.21 -13.83
N GLU A 102 -21.44 -13.15 -13.62
CA GLU A 102 -21.48 -14.47 -14.27
C GLU A 102 -22.72 -15.28 -13.88
N LEU A 103 -23.15 -15.19 -12.62
CA LEU A 103 -24.37 -15.83 -12.13
C LEU A 103 -25.60 -15.23 -12.83
N ASP A 104 -25.71 -13.91 -12.89
CA ASP A 104 -26.79 -13.20 -13.57
C ASP A 104 -26.88 -13.59 -15.05
N ASN A 105 -25.74 -13.60 -15.76
CA ASN A 105 -25.67 -14.07 -17.16
C ASN A 105 -26.09 -15.54 -17.32
N ALA A 106 -25.70 -16.41 -16.38
CA ALA A 106 -26.08 -17.81 -16.41
C ALA A 106 -27.58 -17.99 -16.20
N LEU A 107 -28.19 -17.19 -15.32
CA LEU A 107 -29.63 -17.17 -15.07
C LEU A 107 -30.40 -16.64 -16.30
N GLY A 108 -29.95 -15.55 -16.91
CA GLY A 108 -30.56 -14.98 -18.12
C GLY A 108 -30.46 -15.88 -19.36
N SER A 109 -29.51 -16.82 -19.37
CA SER A 109 -29.37 -17.82 -20.45
C SER A 109 -30.36 -18.98 -20.33
N ILE A 110 -31.05 -19.12 -19.19
CA ILE A 110 -32.07 -20.17 -19.00
C ILE A 110 -33.30 -19.75 -19.80
N PRO A 111 -33.72 -20.54 -20.82
CA PRO A 111 -34.88 -20.19 -21.61
C PRO A 111 -36.11 -20.08 -20.72
N SER A 112 -36.91 -19.03 -20.88
CA SER A 112 -38.16 -18.76 -20.14
C SER A 112 -39.26 -19.81 -20.32
N SER A 113 -38.95 -20.93 -20.99
CA SER A 113 -39.83 -22.09 -21.09
C SER A 113 -40.10 -22.67 -19.71
N ASP A 114 -41.30 -23.20 -19.51
CA ASP A 114 -41.82 -23.83 -18.29
C ASP A 114 -41.03 -25.08 -17.82
N THR A 115 -39.86 -25.32 -18.39
CA THR A 115 -39.02 -26.48 -18.12
C THR A 115 -37.94 -26.09 -17.11
N GLN A 116 -38.07 -26.59 -15.89
CA GLN A 116 -37.07 -26.38 -14.85
C GLN A 116 -35.68 -26.92 -15.29
N PRO A 117 -34.59 -26.16 -15.11
CA PRO A 117 -33.25 -26.63 -15.47
C PRO A 117 -32.91 -27.92 -14.72
N ARG A 118 -32.41 -28.92 -15.45
CA ARG A 118 -32.07 -30.25 -14.90
C ARG A 118 -30.75 -30.29 -14.14
N PHE A 119 -29.98 -29.20 -14.14
CA PHE A 119 -28.64 -29.11 -13.55
C PHE A 119 -28.56 -27.95 -12.56
N ARG A 120 -27.82 -28.16 -11.46
CA ARG A 120 -27.55 -27.14 -10.45
C ARG A 120 -26.45 -26.17 -10.91
N VAL A 121 -26.72 -25.37 -11.94
CA VAL A 121 -25.75 -24.38 -12.47
C VAL A 121 -25.47 -23.26 -11.46
N VAL A 122 -26.39 -23.03 -10.54
CA VAL A 122 -26.39 -21.89 -9.61
C VAL A 122 -25.61 -22.18 -8.31
N THR A 123 -25.55 -23.44 -7.86
CA THR A 123 -24.98 -23.79 -6.55
C THR A 123 -23.49 -23.45 -6.48
N ASP A 124 -22.70 -23.92 -7.44
CA ASP A 124 -21.24 -23.70 -7.44
C ASP A 124 -20.88 -22.20 -7.46
N LYS A 125 -21.64 -21.38 -8.20
CA LYS A 125 -21.41 -19.92 -8.26
C LYS A 125 -21.78 -19.22 -6.95
N LEU A 126 -22.85 -19.67 -6.28
CA LEU A 126 -23.23 -19.12 -4.97
C LEU A 126 -22.20 -19.49 -3.90
N ASP A 127 -21.68 -20.71 -3.93
CA ASP A 127 -20.61 -21.16 -3.02
C ASP A 127 -19.33 -20.31 -3.23
N ASP A 128 -18.95 -20.03 -4.48
CA ASP A 128 -17.83 -19.14 -4.81
C ASP A 128 -18.04 -17.71 -4.26
N ILE A 129 -19.24 -17.15 -4.42
CA ILE A 129 -19.59 -15.82 -3.89
C ILE A 129 -19.50 -15.81 -2.36
N GLU A 130 -19.96 -16.88 -1.70
CA GLU A 130 -19.89 -17.02 -0.25
C GLU A 130 -18.44 -17.05 0.27
N VAL A 131 -17.57 -17.81 -0.40
CA VAL A 131 -16.14 -17.86 -0.08
C VAL A 131 -15.50 -16.47 -0.24
N LEU A 132 -15.79 -15.76 -1.34
CA LEU A 132 -15.28 -14.41 -1.58
C LEU A 132 -15.80 -13.39 -0.57
N ARG A 133 -17.05 -13.54 -0.12
CA ARG A 133 -17.65 -12.72 0.93
C ARG A 133 -16.88 -12.85 2.25
N GLU A 134 -16.64 -14.08 2.69
CA GLU A 134 -15.91 -14.34 3.94
C GLU A 134 -14.44 -13.94 3.84
N ALA A 135 -13.81 -14.12 2.67
CA ALA A 135 -12.48 -13.61 2.40
C ALA A 135 -12.43 -12.08 2.53
N THR A 136 -13.38 -11.36 1.92
CA THR A 136 -13.44 -9.89 1.97
C THR A 136 -13.66 -9.38 3.40
N ARG A 137 -14.54 -10.02 4.18
CA ARG A 137 -14.74 -9.69 5.61
C ARG A 137 -13.47 -9.91 6.43
N SER A 138 -12.80 -11.04 6.21
CA SER A 138 -11.53 -11.37 6.88
C SER A 138 -10.46 -10.33 6.56
N ARG A 139 -10.38 -9.85 5.30
CA ARG A 139 -9.47 -8.77 4.90
C ARG A 139 -9.73 -7.48 5.68
N ILE A 140 -10.98 -7.09 5.88
CA ILE A 140 -11.30 -5.88 6.67
C ILE A 140 -10.77 -6.01 8.10
N ILE A 141 -10.93 -7.17 8.74
CA ILE A 141 -10.42 -7.42 10.09
C ILE A 141 -8.89 -7.22 10.11
N VAL A 142 -8.19 -7.78 9.14
CA VAL A 142 -6.72 -7.62 8.99
C VAL A 142 -6.33 -6.15 8.76
N ILE A 143 -7.03 -5.42 7.88
CA ILE A 143 -6.77 -3.99 7.63
C ILE A 143 -6.97 -3.16 8.90
N ARG A 144 -8.03 -3.44 9.68
CA ARG A 144 -8.28 -2.79 10.98
C ARG A 144 -7.18 -3.09 11.99
N HIS A 145 -6.69 -4.33 12.00
CA HIS A 145 -5.59 -4.74 12.88
C HIS A 145 -4.31 -3.97 12.56
N HIS A 146 -3.89 -3.91 11.28
CA HIS A 146 -2.74 -3.11 10.87
C HIS A 146 -2.93 -1.63 11.21
N PHE A 147 -4.12 -1.07 10.98
CA PHE A 147 -4.39 0.33 11.36
C PHE A 147 -4.23 0.57 12.86
N SER A 148 -4.73 -0.34 13.71
CA SER A 148 -4.55 -0.28 15.17
C SER A 148 -3.07 -0.28 15.55
N LYS A 149 -2.25 -1.16 14.94
CA LYS A 149 -0.80 -1.19 15.15
C LYS A 149 -0.14 0.15 14.79
N ILE A 150 -0.47 0.73 13.62
CA ILE A 150 0.08 2.02 13.19
C ILE A 150 -0.31 3.14 14.18
N VAL A 151 -1.54 3.15 14.69
CA VAL A 151 -1.98 4.10 15.74
C VAL A 151 -1.18 3.90 17.02
N LYS A 152 -0.93 2.65 17.46
CA LYS A 152 -0.06 2.38 18.62
C LYS A 152 1.35 2.94 18.39
N ARG A 153 1.93 2.80 17.19
CA ARG A 153 3.25 3.36 16.86
C ARG A 153 3.23 4.90 16.89
N ALA A 154 2.17 5.53 16.40
CA ALA A 154 2.01 6.98 16.47
C ALA A 154 1.98 7.49 17.92
N ASN A 155 1.18 6.86 18.79
CA ASN A 155 1.10 7.21 20.20
C ASN A 155 2.46 7.01 20.91
N LYS A 156 3.22 5.98 20.53
CA LYS A 156 4.59 5.76 21.06
C LYS A 156 5.56 6.86 20.64
N LEU A 157 5.44 7.41 19.44
CA LEU A 157 6.21 8.57 19.00
C LEU A 157 5.79 9.86 19.74
N GLU A 158 4.49 10.06 19.95
CA GLU A 158 3.98 11.19 20.76
C GLU A 158 4.53 11.13 22.19
N GLN A 159 4.52 9.96 22.81
CA GLN A 159 5.07 9.76 24.16
C GLN A 159 6.57 10.09 24.20
N ALA A 160 7.35 9.62 23.22
CA ALA A 160 8.76 9.96 23.10
C ALA A 160 8.98 11.47 22.92
N LEU A 161 8.10 12.16 22.18
CA LEU A 161 8.13 13.61 22.03
C LEU A 161 7.85 14.32 23.35
N ILE A 162 6.86 13.88 24.13
CA ILE A 162 6.53 14.45 25.44
C ILE A 162 7.73 14.34 26.38
N GLU A 163 8.36 13.17 26.47
CA GLU A 163 9.55 12.95 27.30
C GLU A 163 10.75 13.80 26.84
N PHE A 164 10.94 13.91 25.53
CA PHE A 164 11.99 14.72 24.95
C PHE A 164 11.79 16.21 25.26
N VAL A 165 10.56 16.72 25.15
CA VAL A 165 10.18 18.10 25.48
C VAL A 165 10.37 18.38 26.97
N GLN A 166 10.00 17.45 27.85
CA GLN A 166 10.21 17.59 29.29
C GLN A 166 11.70 17.72 29.65
N THR A 167 12.57 17.02 28.92
CA THR A 167 14.01 16.97 29.20
C THR A 167 14.78 18.13 28.54
N ASN A 168 14.42 18.52 27.32
CA ASN A 168 15.20 19.42 26.48
C ASN A 168 14.50 20.75 26.16
N GLY A 169 13.20 20.87 26.46
CA GLY A 169 12.36 22.00 26.09
C GLY A 169 11.70 21.85 24.71
N VAL A 170 10.68 22.67 24.47
CA VAL A 170 9.88 22.68 23.22
C VAL A 170 10.73 23.09 22.02
N ASP A 171 11.52 24.16 22.15
CA ASP A 171 12.37 24.67 21.05
C ASP A 171 13.33 23.60 20.54
N ALA A 172 13.90 22.80 21.45
CA ALA A 172 14.78 21.70 21.09
C ALA A 172 14.04 20.63 20.27
N ALA A 173 12.80 20.30 20.65
CA ALA A 173 12.01 19.27 19.98
C ALA A 173 11.57 19.64 18.56
N GLU A 174 11.43 20.95 18.29
CA GLU A 174 11.05 21.48 16.97
C GLU A 174 12.26 21.74 16.07
N GLN A 175 13.36 22.27 16.63
CA GLN A 175 14.47 22.78 15.83
C GLN A 175 15.68 21.85 15.76
N THR A 176 15.82 20.90 16.70
CA THR A 176 17.01 20.05 16.76
C THR A 176 16.80 18.79 15.92
N PRO A 177 17.61 18.56 14.88
CA PRO A 177 17.54 17.32 14.13
C PRO A 177 17.88 16.13 15.01
N LEU A 178 17.11 15.06 14.87
CA LEU A 178 17.25 13.90 15.73
C LEU A 178 18.57 13.16 15.51
N TRP A 179 19.14 13.21 14.30
CA TRP A 179 20.47 12.65 14.00
C TRP A 179 21.39 13.69 13.35
N ALA A 180 22.71 13.52 13.55
CA ALA A 180 23.70 14.42 12.98
C ALA A 180 23.68 14.39 11.44
N GLY A 181 23.62 15.57 10.82
CA GLY A 181 23.56 15.71 9.36
C GLY A 181 22.20 15.43 8.74
N LYS A 182 21.15 15.30 9.57
CA LYS A 182 19.76 15.16 9.16
C LYS A 182 19.03 16.49 9.38
N THR A 183 17.86 16.61 8.78
CA THR A 183 17.06 17.85 8.84
C THR A 183 15.84 17.73 9.72
N TRP A 184 15.39 16.50 10.01
CA TRP A 184 14.15 16.28 10.74
C TRP A 184 14.31 16.24 12.26
N SER A 185 13.50 17.03 12.94
CA SER A 185 13.30 16.99 14.39
C SER A 185 12.24 15.97 14.80
N LEU A 186 12.21 15.60 16.08
CA LEU A 186 11.22 14.64 16.59
C LEU A 186 9.79 15.14 16.42
N GLY A 187 9.55 16.44 16.62
CA GLY A 187 8.23 17.04 16.40
C GLY A 187 7.75 16.89 14.96
N GLN A 188 8.65 17.00 13.98
CA GLN A 188 8.30 16.82 12.56
C GLN A 188 7.91 15.38 12.23
N TYR A 189 8.60 14.38 12.78
CA TYR A 189 8.22 12.97 12.62
C TYR A 189 6.82 12.68 13.17
N VAL A 190 6.54 13.14 14.39
CA VAL A 190 5.23 12.98 15.03
C VAL A 190 4.14 13.66 14.19
N LEU A 191 4.33 14.94 13.85
CA LEU A 191 3.37 15.70 13.05
C LEU A 191 3.09 15.01 11.70
N HIS A 192 4.13 14.50 11.04
CA HIS A 192 3.97 13.81 9.78
C HIS A 192 3.25 12.47 9.92
N MET A 193 3.50 11.69 10.98
CA MET A 193 2.76 10.47 11.26
C MET A 193 1.24 10.74 11.36
N HIS A 194 0.83 11.79 12.09
CA HIS A 194 -0.59 12.15 12.19
C HIS A 194 -1.20 12.58 10.86
N ARG A 195 -0.41 13.19 9.95
CA ARG A 195 -0.87 13.51 8.60
C ARG A 195 -1.22 12.27 7.79
N ILE A 196 -0.58 11.13 8.06
CA ILE A 196 -0.83 9.84 7.39
C ILE A 196 -2.03 9.12 8.01
N LEU A 197 -2.21 9.21 9.33
CA LEU A 197 -3.32 8.55 10.02
C LEU A 197 -4.70 9.00 9.53
N ARG A 198 -4.86 10.28 9.22
CA ARG A 198 -6.15 10.82 8.75
C ARG A 198 -6.62 10.19 7.43
N PRO A 199 -5.84 10.19 6.33
CA PRO A 199 -6.25 9.54 5.08
C PRO A 199 -6.39 8.02 5.24
N LEU A 200 -5.58 7.36 6.06
CA LEU A 200 -5.75 5.93 6.38
C LEU A 200 -7.09 5.63 7.03
N ASN A 201 -7.47 6.39 8.06
CA ASN A 201 -8.74 6.21 8.76
C ASN A 201 -9.94 6.47 7.83
N ARG A 202 -9.84 7.50 6.98
CA ARG A 202 -10.86 7.77 5.96
C ARG A 202 -11.00 6.59 5.01
N LEU A 203 -9.89 6.10 4.45
CA LEU A 203 -9.94 4.95 3.55
C LEU A 203 -10.48 3.69 4.25
N LEU A 204 -10.11 3.45 5.51
CA LEU A 204 -10.65 2.33 6.28
C LEU A 204 -12.19 2.39 6.37
N HIS A 205 -12.75 3.56 6.70
CA HIS A 205 -14.19 3.76 6.74
C HIS A 205 -14.82 3.58 5.35
N THR A 206 -14.19 4.15 4.31
CA THR A 206 -14.62 3.95 2.92
C THR A 206 -14.67 2.45 2.60
N ILE A 207 -13.59 1.70 2.81
CA ILE A 207 -13.52 0.25 2.55
C ILE A 207 -14.64 -0.51 3.25
N GLN A 208 -14.93 -0.19 4.52
CA GLN A 208 -16.03 -0.82 5.27
C GLN A 208 -17.38 -0.58 4.60
N VAL A 209 -17.74 0.68 4.34
CA VAL A 209 -19.01 1.04 3.71
C VAL A 209 -19.14 0.42 2.31
N LEU A 210 -18.07 0.49 1.52
CA LEU A 210 -18.05 -0.04 0.17
C LEU A 210 -18.16 -1.56 0.17
N THR A 211 -17.50 -2.25 1.09
CA THR A 211 -17.58 -3.71 1.18
C THR A 211 -18.99 -4.18 1.48
N GLU A 212 -19.70 -3.54 2.40
CA GLU A 212 -21.11 -3.88 2.67
C GLU A 212 -21.99 -3.71 1.42
N LYS A 213 -21.74 -2.68 0.59
CA LYS A 213 -22.43 -2.50 -0.69
C LYS A 213 -22.10 -3.61 -1.69
N VAL A 214 -20.83 -3.97 -1.84
CA VAL A 214 -20.39 -5.04 -2.76
C VAL A 214 -20.97 -6.39 -2.29
N ILE A 215 -20.98 -6.68 -0.98
CA ILE A 215 -21.60 -7.88 -0.41
C ILE A 215 -23.11 -7.89 -0.69
N ALA A 216 -23.80 -6.78 -0.46
CA ALA A 216 -25.23 -6.67 -0.75
C ALA A 216 -25.54 -6.93 -2.23
N TYR A 217 -24.72 -6.40 -3.15
CA TYR A 217 -24.82 -6.71 -4.58
C TYR A 217 -24.60 -8.20 -4.86
N GLY A 218 -23.52 -8.78 -4.34
CA GLY A 218 -23.20 -10.21 -4.53
C GLY A 218 -24.32 -11.15 -4.07
N LEU A 219 -24.94 -10.85 -2.92
CA LEU A 219 -26.04 -11.65 -2.37
C LEU A 219 -27.36 -11.47 -3.11
N SER A 220 -27.57 -10.34 -3.78
CA SER A 220 -28.75 -10.13 -4.63
C SER A 220 -28.72 -10.93 -5.94
N GLY A 221 -27.58 -11.57 -6.25
CA GLY A 221 -27.38 -12.27 -7.51
C GLY A 221 -27.32 -11.36 -8.72
N GLY A 222 -27.10 -10.05 -8.52
CA GLY A 222 -27.07 -9.06 -9.60
C GLY A 222 -28.44 -8.75 -10.24
N LEU A 223 -29.52 -9.41 -9.78
CA LEU A 223 -30.85 -9.23 -10.31
C LEU A 223 -31.29 -7.77 -10.09
N SER A 224 -31.38 -7.02 -11.19
CA SER A 224 -31.84 -5.64 -11.11
C SER A 224 -33.25 -5.62 -10.54
N SER A 225 -33.46 -4.84 -9.48
CA SER A 225 -34.78 -4.62 -8.88
C SER A 225 -35.79 -4.00 -9.87
N GLU A 226 -35.37 -3.62 -11.09
CA GLU A 226 -36.24 -3.05 -12.13
C GLU A 226 -37.16 -4.10 -12.77
N GLU A 227 -36.75 -5.37 -12.88
CA GLU A 227 -37.56 -6.39 -13.57
C GLU A 227 -38.63 -7.05 -12.67
N THR A 228 -38.62 -6.73 -11.37
CA THR A 228 -39.69 -7.09 -10.42
C THR A 228 -40.80 -6.04 -10.31
N LEU A 229 -40.80 -5.00 -11.16
CA LEU A 229 -41.82 -3.95 -11.21
C LEU A 229 -43.03 -4.26 -12.12
N LEU A 230 -43.44 -5.52 -12.24
CA LEU A 230 -44.66 -5.89 -12.96
C LEU A 230 -45.87 -6.26 -12.09
N LEU A 231 -45.88 -5.88 -10.81
CA LEU A 231 -47.15 -5.79 -10.06
C LEU A 231 -47.04 -4.76 -8.93
N GLU A 232 -47.47 -3.55 -9.24
CA GLU A 232 -48.29 -2.69 -8.38
C GLU A 232 -48.14 -2.94 -6.86
N ARG A 233 -47.10 -2.39 -6.24
CA ARG A 233 -46.98 -2.39 -4.78
C ARG A 233 -47.08 -0.98 -4.20
N GLN A 234 -48.02 -0.91 -3.26
CA GLN A 234 -48.31 0.10 -2.25
C GLN A 234 -47.13 0.98 -1.77
N PRO A 235 -47.42 2.19 -1.28
CA PRO A 235 -46.42 3.08 -0.68
C PRO A 235 -45.75 2.41 0.52
N LEU A 236 -44.42 2.23 0.41
CA LEU A 236 -43.59 1.63 1.45
C LEU A 236 -43.62 2.46 2.74
N VAL A 237 -43.87 1.79 3.85
CA VAL A 237 -43.88 2.32 5.23
C VAL A 237 -42.45 2.74 5.66
N PRO A 238 -42.29 3.78 6.50
CA PRO A 238 -40.97 4.19 7.03
C PRO A 238 -40.33 3.06 7.86
N GLY A 239 -39.30 2.45 7.30
CA GLY A 239 -38.59 1.29 7.87
C GLY A 239 -37.75 0.56 6.83
N GLN A 240 -37.20 1.33 5.88
CA GLN A 240 -36.56 0.86 4.64
C GLN A 240 -35.49 -0.21 4.90
N GLY A 241 -35.74 -1.40 4.37
CA GLY A 241 -34.71 -2.41 4.19
C GLY A 241 -33.55 -1.87 3.35
N ALA A 242 -32.37 -2.47 3.52
CA ALA A 242 -31.18 -2.06 2.79
C ALA A 242 -31.45 -2.06 1.28
N VAL A 243 -31.30 -0.89 0.65
CA VAL A 243 -31.41 -0.75 -0.80
C VAL A 243 -30.25 -1.52 -1.43
N VAL A 244 -30.57 -2.54 -2.23
CA VAL A 244 -29.56 -3.30 -2.99
C VAL A 244 -28.96 -2.37 -4.04
N PRO A 245 -27.64 -2.17 -4.06
CA PRO A 245 -27.00 -1.32 -5.05
C PRO A 245 -27.05 -1.97 -6.43
N THR A 246 -27.17 -1.16 -7.47
CA THR A 246 -27.05 -1.58 -8.87
C THR A 246 -25.62 -1.98 -9.22
N PHE A 247 -25.43 -2.64 -10.36
CA PHE A 247 -24.09 -2.93 -10.89
C PHE A 247 -23.27 -1.66 -11.10
N GLU A 248 -23.87 -0.61 -11.66
CA GLU A 248 -23.18 0.66 -11.93
C GLU A 248 -22.76 1.36 -10.64
N GLU A 249 -23.63 1.36 -9.61
CA GLU A 249 -23.28 1.89 -8.30
C GLU A 249 -22.15 1.09 -7.67
N THR A 250 -22.18 -0.23 -7.75
CA THR A 250 -21.14 -1.12 -7.22
C THR A 250 -19.80 -0.91 -7.95
N ARG A 251 -19.82 -0.72 -9.27
CA ARG A 251 -18.65 -0.38 -10.08
C ARG A 251 -18.07 0.98 -9.71
N SER A 252 -18.93 1.99 -9.55
CA SER A 252 -18.54 3.34 -9.10
C SER A 252 -17.90 3.30 -7.70
N VAL A 253 -18.47 2.49 -6.80
CA VAL A 253 -17.94 2.21 -5.47
C VAL A 253 -16.53 1.61 -5.55
N MET A 254 -16.29 0.58 -6.37
CA MET A 254 -14.95 0.00 -6.53
C MET A 254 -13.94 0.98 -7.15
N ALA A 255 -14.38 1.85 -8.07
CA ALA A 255 -13.54 2.90 -8.63
C ALA A 255 -13.13 3.93 -7.57
N LEU A 256 -14.06 4.31 -6.67
CA LEU A 256 -13.76 5.18 -5.53
C LEU A 256 -12.75 4.55 -4.57
N TRP A 257 -12.91 3.27 -4.23
CA TRP A 257 -11.91 2.53 -3.44
C TRP A 257 -10.54 2.61 -4.10
N ALA A 258 -10.44 2.25 -5.38
CA ALA A 258 -9.18 2.26 -6.11
C ALA A 258 -8.50 3.65 -6.11
N ALA A 259 -9.29 4.72 -6.30
CA ALA A 259 -8.80 6.08 -6.29
C ALA A 259 -8.26 6.51 -4.91
N GLU A 260 -9.00 6.22 -3.84
CA GLU A 260 -8.55 6.54 -2.47
C GLU A 260 -7.33 5.70 -2.05
N ALA A 261 -7.29 4.42 -2.43
CA ALA A 261 -6.13 3.56 -2.18
C ALA A 261 -4.86 4.10 -2.85
N LYS A 262 -4.99 4.63 -4.07
CA LYS A 262 -3.87 5.29 -4.76
C LYS A 262 -3.37 6.51 -3.99
N VAL A 263 -4.25 7.39 -3.52
CA VAL A 263 -3.85 8.57 -2.73
C VAL A 263 -3.09 8.17 -1.46
N VAL A 264 -3.54 7.10 -0.78
CA VAL A 264 -2.86 6.58 0.40
C VAL A 264 -1.51 5.94 0.05
N GLU A 265 -1.41 5.20 -1.06
CA GLU A 265 -0.14 4.67 -1.56
C GLU A 265 0.89 5.78 -1.82
N GLU A 266 0.47 6.89 -2.41
CA GLU A 266 1.34 8.07 -2.61
C GLU A 266 1.83 8.62 -1.26
N THR A 267 0.93 8.71 -0.27
CA THR A 267 1.25 9.18 1.09
C THR A 267 2.22 8.22 1.81
N ILE A 268 2.03 6.91 1.70
CA ILE A 268 2.91 5.88 2.28
C ILE A 268 4.30 5.92 1.61
N ARG A 269 4.34 6.12 0.30
CA ARG A 269 5.59 6.26 -0.45
C ARG A 269 6.37 7.49 -0.01
N GLU A 270 5.73 8.64 0.15
CA GLU A 270 6.34 9.86 0.68
C GLU A 270 6.92 9.64 2.09
N TRP A 271 6.17 8.96 2.96
CA TRP A 271 6.65 8.57 4.29
C TRP A 271 7.91 7.71 4.23
N ASN A 272 7.89 6.66 3.41
CA ASN A 272 9.02 5.76 3.28
C ASN A 272 10.24 6.46 2.69
N GLU A 273 10.07 7.32 1.69
CA GLU A 273 11.15 8.14 1.12
C GLU A 273 11.75 9.06 2.18
N MET A 274 10.91 9.75 2.96
CA MET A 274 11.35 10.59 4.07
C MET A 274 12.15 9.79 5.09
N CYS A 275 11.65 8.64 5.55
CA CYS A 275 12.36 7.79 6.50
C CYS A 275 13.70 7.28 5.95
N ASN A 276 13.75 6.88 4.67
CA ASN A 276 14.98 6.46 3.99
C ASN A 276 16.03 7.60 3.99
N LEU A 277 15.60 8.84 3.73
CA LEU A 277 16.48 10.00 3.64
C LEU A 277 16.94 10.48 5.00
N GLU A 278 16.08 10.45 6.02
CA GLU A 278 16.30 11.17 7.27
C GLU A 278 16.77 10.29 8.43
N ILE A 279 16.68 8.97 8.31
CA ILE A 279 17.02 8.06 9.41
C ILE A 279 18.35 7.37 9.13
N VAL A 280 19.33 7.59 10.02
CA VAL A 280 20.64 6.95 9.92
C VAL A 280 20.49 5.44 10.14
N GLY A 281 21.13 4.63 9.30
CA GLY A 281 21.08 3.17 9.42
C GLY A 281 19.72 2.58 9.05
N TRP A 282 19.00 3.21 8.12
CA TRP A 282 17.76 2.67 7.55
C TRP A 282 17.96 1.43 6.67
N ASP A 283 19.17 0.87 6.59
CA ASP A 283 19.44 -0.35 5.83
C ASP A 283 18.50 -1.50 6.23
N LYS A 284 18.03 -2.21 5.19
CA LYS A 284 17.01 -3.27 5.23
C LYS A 284 17.32 -4.45 6.15
N LYS A 285 18.56 -4.59 6.64
CA LYS A 285 19.00 -5.73 7.46
C LYS A 285 18.22 -5.88 8.78
N LEU A 286 17.66 -4.79 9.30
CA LEU A 286 16.86 -4.79 10.54
C LEU A 286 15.44 -5.38 10.37
N GLU A 287 14.96 -5.62 9.14
CA GLU A 287 13.66 -6.29 8.92
C GLU A 287 13.62 -7.70 9.52
N GLN A 288 14.77 -8.38 9.60
CA GLN A 288 14.87 -9.71 10.22
C GLN A 288 14.86 -9.66 11.75
N GLU A 289 15.47 -8.64 12.35
CA GLU A 289 15.55 -8.52 13.82
C GLU A 289 14.23 -8.00 14.42
N ALA A 290 13.54 -7.09 13.72
CA ALA A 290 12.25 -6.55 14.17
C ALA A 290 11.14 -7.63 14.20
N ARG A 291 11.17 -8.57 13.25
CA ARG A 291 10.21 -9.69 13.24
C ARG A 291 10.44 -10.70 14.36
N SER A 292 11.64 -10.74 14.94
CA SER A 292 11.98 -11.67 16.02
C SER A 292 11.58 -11.18 17.41
N SER A 293 11.21 -9.90 17.56
CA SER A 293 10.99 -9.29 18.89
C SER A 293 9.52 -9.05 19.24
N ASP A 294 8.60 -9.05 18.27
CA ASP A 294 7.18 -8.75 18.51
C ASP A 294 6.36 -10.01 18.86
N GLU A 295 6.96 -11.22 18.92
CA GLU A 295 6.24 -12.45 19.28
C GLU A 295 5.95 -12.59 20.79
N ASP A 296 6.54 -11.75 21.66
CA ASP A 296 6.42 -11.89 23.12
C ASP A 296 5.44 -10.89 23.78
N GLU A 297 4.84 -9.93 23.06
CA GLU A 297 4.01 -8.86 23.67
C GLU A 297 2.49 -9.11 23.62
N ASP A 298 1.99 -10.14 22.93
CA ASP A 298 0.53 -10.37 22.74
C ASP A 298 -0.10 -11.38 23.73
N GLU A 299 0.59 -11.79 24.82
CA GLU A 299 0.09 -12.82 25.76
C GLU A 299 -0.64 -12.30 27.02
N THR A 300 -1.14 -11.06 27.01
CA THR A 300 -2.01 -10.56 28.09
C THR A 300 -3.17 -9.72 27.56
N ASP A 301 -4.29 -10.39 27.28
CA ASP A 301 -5.66 -9.93 27.58
C ASP A 301 -6.69 -11.06 27.38
#